data_AF-A0A383A3R3-F1
#
_entry.id   AF-A0A383A3R3-F1
#
_cell.length_a   1.000
_cell.length_b   1.000
_cell.length_c   1.000
_cell.angle_alpha   90.00
_cell.angle_beta   90.00
_cell.angle_gamma   90.00
#
_symmetry.space_group_name_H-M   'P 1'
#
loop_
_entity.id
_entity.type
_entity.pdbx_description
1 polymer ?
#
loop_
_entity_poly.entity_id
_entity_poly.type
_entity_poly.pdbx_seq_one_letter_code
_entity_poly.pdbx_strand_id
1 'polypeptide(L)' 'MSKCLICESEYQPFVDFGDMPIANAFAKKEELNDEYTFPMKVGFCDSCNMVQLVEQPERERMFHENYAFFSS' A
#
# COMPACT_ATOMS: atom_id res chain seq x y z
N MET A 1 16.74 -0.09 7.44
CA MET A 1 16.46 -0.59 6.09
C MET A 1 15.30 -1.57 6.19
N SER A 2 14.42 -1.66 5.19
CA SER A 2 13.27 -2.57 5.25
C SER A 2 13.68 -3.99 4.88
N LYS A 3 12.94 -5.01 5.36
CA LYS A 3 13.21 -6.42 5.05
C LYS A 3 12.30 -6.91 3.94
N CYS A 4 12.88 -7.54 2.92
CA CYS A 4 12.14 -8.09 1.78
C CYS A 4 11.14 -9.15 2.27
N LEU A 5 9.88 -9.06 1.82
CA LEU A 5 8.81 -9.99 2.20
C LEU A 5 9.02 -11.42 1.68
N ILE A 6 9.97 -11.63 0.77
CA ILE A 6 10.23 -12.92 0.12
C ILE A 6 11.51 -13.59 0.64
N CYS A 7 12.61 -12.85 0.72
CA CYS A 7 13.93 -13.40 1.03
C CYS A 7 14.58 -12.79 2.29
N GLU A 8 13.87 -11.91 3.00
CA GLU A 8 14.28 -11.25 4.24
C GLU A 8 15.55 -10.37 4.19
N SER A 9 16.20 -10.28 3.03
CA SER A 9 17.33 -9.37 2.79
C SER A 9 16.92 -7.90 2.96
N GLU A 10 17.87 -7.07 3.37
CA GLU A 10 17.64 -5.63 3.46
C GLU A 10 17.53 -5.01 2.06
N TYR A 11 16.62 -4.06 1.91
CA TYR A 11 16.44 -3.30 0.67
C TYR A 11 16.16 -1.83 0.96
N GLN A 12 16.23 -0.99 -0.08
CA GLN A 12 15.92 0.44 0.01
C GLN A 12 14.74 0.83 -0.89
N PRO A 13 13.93 1.81 -0.46
CA PRO A 13 12.97 2.47 -1.32
C PRO A 13 13.69 3.16 -2.49
N PHE A 14 13.08 3.16 -3.68
CA PHE A 14 13.60 3.89 -4.85
C PHE A 14 12.58 4.88 -5.43
N VAL A 15 11.29 4.77 -5.06
CA VAL A 15 10.24 5.74 -5.40
C VAL A 15 9.38 6.02 -4.17
N ASP A 16 9.05 7.29 -3.96
CA ASP A 16 8.16 7.79 -2.91
C ASP A 16 7.02 8.57 -3.56
N PHE A 17 5.79 8.09 -3.42
CA PHE A 17 4.59 8.76 -3.93
C PHE A 17 3.94 9.69 -2.89
N GLY A 18 4.44 9.73 -1.65
CA GLY A 18 3.83 10.45 -0.54
C GLY A 18 2.67 9.67 0.12
N ASP A 19 1.87 10.38 0.89
CA ASP A 19 0.70 9.80 1.57
C ASP A 19 -0.46 9.65 0.59
N MET A 20 -0.92 8.42 0.41
CA MET A 20 -1.98 8.08 -0.56
C MET A 20 -3.17 7.41 0.15
N PRO A 21 -4.41 7.68 -0.31
CA PRO A 21 -5.59 7.00 0.19
C PRO A 21 -5.69 5.57 -0.37
N ILE A 22 -6.63 4.79 0.15
CA ILE A 22 -6.98 3.48 -0.43
C ILE A 22 -7.65 3.68 -1.79
N ALA A 23 -7.05 3.17 -2.86
CA ALA A 23 -7.46 3.44 -4.24
C ALA A 23 -8.95 3.14 -4.56
N ASN A 24 -9.55 2.15 -3.89
CA ASN A 24 -10.94 1.73 -4.10
C ASN A 24 -11.90 2.18 -2.98
N ALA A 25 -11.46 3.06 -2.07
CA ALA A 25 -12.29 3.58 -0.98
C ALA A 25 -13.02 4.87 -1.43
N PHE A 26 -14.07 4.72 -2.24
CA PHE A 26 -14.88 5.86 -2.68
C PHE A 26 -15.65 6.47 -1.51
N ALA A 27 -15.28 7.68 -1.10
CA ALA A 27 -15.89 8.40 0.02
C ALA A 27 -16.97 9.40 -0.44
N LYS A 28 -17.98 9.63 0.40
CA LYS A 28 -18.89 10.76 0.24
C LYS A 28 -18.23 12.05 0.69
N LYS A 29 -18.78 13.19 0.28
CA LYS A 29 -18.20 14.51 0.57
C LYS A 29 -18.05 14.77 2.07
N GLU A 30 -18.96 14.25 2.88
CA GLU A 30 -18.95 14.39 4.34
C GLU A 30 -17.82 13.59 5.01
N GLU A 31 -17.33 12.54 4.35
CA GLU A 31 -16.34 11.58 4.85
C GLU A 31 -14.89 11.98 4.47
N LEU A 32 -14.71 13.01 3.63
CA LEU A 32 -13.40 13.47 3.16
C LEU A 32 -12.51 14.09 4.23
N ASN A 33 -13.05 14.45 5.40
CA ASN A 33 -12.29 15.15 6.44
C ASN A 33 -11.39 14.21 7.27
N ASP A 34 -11.58 12.90 7.18
CA ASP A 34 -10.87 11.90 7.99
C ASP A 34 -10.50 10.67 7.14
N GLU A 35 -10.15 10.90 5.87
CA GLU A 35 -9.76 9.84 4.95
C GLU A 35 -8.43 9.19 5.40
N TYR A 36 -8.43 7.87 5.52
CA TYR A 36 -7.22 7.13 5.86
C TYR A 36 -6.22 7.17 4.70
N THR A 37 -4.98 7.56 5.02
CA THR A 37 -3.84 7.54 4.10
C THR A 37 -2.71 6.67 4.64
N PHE A 38 -1.84 6.19 3.75
CA PHE A 38 -0.61 5.47 4.12
C PHE A 38 0.57 5.94 3.25
N PRO A 39 1.82 5.84 3.74
CA PRO A 39 2.99 6.25 2.98
C PRO A 39 3.27 5.27 1.83
N MET A 40 2.97 5.67 0.60
CA MET A 40 3.12 4.83 -0.58
C MET A 40 4.55 4.90 -1.13
N LYS A 41 5.43 4.10 -0.54
CA LYS A 41 6.83 3.96 -0.97
C LYS A 41 7.07 2.60 -1.59
N VAL A 42 7.85 2.56 -2.68
CA VAL A 42 8.21 1.33 -3.39
C VAL A 42 9.71 1.10 -3.26
N GLY A 43 10.10 -0.12 -2.94
CA GLY A 43 11.49 -0.55 -2.90
C GLY A 43 11.79 -1.74 -3.80
N PHE A 44 13.07 -1.91 -4.09
CA PHE A 44 13.61 -2.98 -4.93
C PHE A 44 14.64 -3.76 -4.14
N CYS A 45 14.47 -5.08 -4.07
CA CYS A 45 15.41 -5.98 -3.41
C CYS A 45 16.46 -6.48 -4.40
N ASP A 46 17.71 -6.05 -4.26
CA ASP A 46 18.82 -6.48 -5.13
C ASP A 46 19.17 -7.97 -4.97
N SER A 47 18.75 -8.62 -3.89
CA SER A 47 19.07 -10.04 -3.63
C SER A 47 18.16 -11.01 -4.38
N CYS A 48 16.88 -10.65 -4.59
CA CYS A 48 15.90 -11.54 -5.24
C CYS A 48 15.09 -10.87 -6.36
N ASN A 49 15.40 -9.61 -6.68
CA ASN A 49 14.74 -8.78 -7.70
C ASN A 49 13.25 -8.48 -7.44
N MET A 50 12.78 -8.64 -6.19
CA MET A 50 11.40 -8.32 -5.83
C MET A 50 11.19 -6.80 -5.72
N VAL A 51 10.20 -6.28 -6.44
CA VAL A 51 9.67 -4.92 -6.27
C VAL A 51 8.45 -4.99 -5.35
N GLN A 52 8.42 -4.19 -4.29
CA GLN A 52 7.37 -4.26 -3.26
C GLN A 52 7.10 -2.91 -2.60
N LEU A 53 5.93 -2.76 -2.01
CA LEU A 53 5.66 -1.65 -1.10
C LEU A 53 6.48 -1.80 0.17
N VAL A 54 6.99 -0.68 0.67
CA VAL A 54 7.74 -0.60 1.92
C VAL A 54 6.82 -0.79 3.12
N GLU A 55 5.62 -0.22 3.03
CA GLU A 55 4.54 -0.34 4.00
C GLU A 55 3.26 -0.70 3.25
N GLN A 56 2.52 -1.68 3.76
CA GLN A 56 1.23 -2.09 3.21
C GLN A 56 0.12 -1.68 4.17
N PRO A 57 -0.99 -1.11 3.68
CA PRO A 57 -2.15 -0.88 4.51
C PRO A 57 -2.71 -2.21 5.02
N GLU A 58 -3.41 -2.17 6.16
CA GLU A 58 -4.03 -3.36 6.76
C GLU A 58 -5.03 -4.00 5.80
N ARG A 59 -5.06 -5.34 5.77
CA ARG A 59 -5.91 -6.12 4.86
C ARG A 59 -7.40 -5.77 5.05
N GLU A 60 -7.82 -5.59 6.29
CA GLU A 60 -9.19 -5.27 6.69
C GLU A 60 -9.64 -3.89 6.20
N ARG A 61 -8.68 -2.97 5.96
CA ARG A 61 -8.95 -1.66 5.35
C ARG A 61 -9.10 -1.72 3.83
N MET A 62 -8.45 -2.69 3.20
CA MET A 62 -8.55 -2.91 1.75
C MET A 62 -9.73 -3.79 1.38
N PHE A 63 -10.05 -4.79 2.20
CA PHE A 63 -11.04 -5.82 1.90
C PHE A 63 -12.06 -5.91 3.03
N HIS A 64 -13.22 -5.30 2.79
CA HIS A 64 -14.34 -5.23 3.72
C HIS A 64 -15.67 -5.36 2.98
N GLU A 65 -16.80 -5.35 3.70
CA GLU A 65 -18.15 -5.53 3.13
C GLU A 65 -18.46 -4.56 1.99
N ASN A 66 -17.92 -3.34 2.03
CA ASN A 66 -18.07 -2.32 0.99
C ASN A 66 -16.98 -2.35 -0.11
N TYR A 67 -16.36 -3.50 -0.39
CA TYR A 67 -15.28 -3.60 -1.39
C TYR A 67 -15.80 -3.31 -2.80
N ALA A 68 -15.32 -2.21 -3.40
CA ALA A 68 -15.86 -1.65 -4.65
C ALA A 68 -15.26 -2.27 -5.93
N PHE A 69 -15.01 -3.59 -5.96
CA PHE A 69 -14.55 -4.29 -7.15
C PHE A 69 -15.32 -5.60 -7.34
N PHE A 70 -16.00 -5.73 -8.48
CA PHE A 70 -16.80 -6.89 -8.86
C PHE A 70 -16.12 -7.62 -10.02
N SER A 71 -15.76 -8.89 -9.82
CA SER A 71 -15.21 -9.76 -10.87
C SER A 71 -16.30 -10.63 -11.51
N SER A 72 -16.24 -10.82 -12.83
CA SER A 72 -17.11 -11.69 -13.63
C SER A 72 -16.62 -13.14 -13.70
#